data_AF-A0AAJ5YU72-F1
#
_entry.id   AF-A0AAJ5YU72-F1
#
_cell.length_a   1.000
_cell.length_b   1.000
_cell.length_c   1.000
_cell.angle_alpha   90.00
_cell.angle_beta   90.00
_cell.angle_gamma   90.00
#
_symmetry.space_group_name_H-M   'P 1'
#
loop_
_entity.id
_entity.type
_entity.pdbx_description
1 polymer ?
#
loop_
_entity_poly.entity_id
_entity_poly.type
_entity_poly.pdbx_seq_one_letter_code
_entity_poly.pdbx_strand_id
1 'polypeptide(L)'
;MAQGASKEEIRHTVEHAKKYYYEQKSHRSSANTSTTNDSASLQTAEADQNNHQSPSTETYPATFNTIVEMIATGQEDKIPGIRDIPLKINEAPPSVSALPRPKKPWEASP
;
A
#
# COMPACT_ATOMS: atom_id res chain seq x y z
N MET A 1 -6.19 33.14 14.71
CA MET A 1 -5.40 33.55 13.52
C MET A 1 -4.10 32.75 13.56
N ALA A 2 -3.75 32.02 12.50
CA ALA A 2 -2.46 31.32 12.47
C ALA A 2 -1.35 32.34 12.17
N GLN A 3 -0.41 32.51 13.10
CA GLN A 3 0.78 33.32 12.88
C GLN A 3 1.66 32.56 11.87
N GLY A 4 1.76 33.04 10.63
CA GLY A 4 2.69 32.47 9.65
C GLY A 4 4.15 32.72 10.07
N ALA A 5 5.04 31.80 9.70
CA ALA A 5 6.47 31.95 9.97
C ALA A 5 7.04 33.22 9.31
N SER A 6 7.97 33.88 9.99
CA SER A 6 8.69 35.05 9.46
C SER A 6 9.52 34.66 8.23
N LYS A 7 9.73 35.59 7.30
CA LYS A 7 10.57 35.37 6.10
C LYS A 7 11.99 34.93 6.46
N GLU A 8 12.53 35.44 7.56
CA GLU A 8 13.86 35.05 8.03
C GLU A 8 13.87 33.61 8.56
N GLU A 9 12.82 33.20 9.25
CA GLU A 9 12.68 31.83 9.76
C GLU A 9 12.55 30.81 8.61
N ILE A 10 11.82 31.17 7.56
CA ILE A 10 11.72 30.36 6.33
C ILE A 10 13.11 30.23 5.67
N ARG A 11 13.90 31.30 5.62
CA ARG A 11 15.27 31.23 5.06
C ARG A 11 16.18 30.34 5.89
N HIS A 12 16.16 30.50 7.21
CA HIS A 12 16.97 29.69 8.12
C HIS A 12 16.64 28.20 8.03
N THR A 13 15.36 27.86 7.97
CA THR A 13 14.92 26.45 7.86
C THR A 13 15.32 25.84 6.52
N VAL A 14 15.18 26.58 5.41
CA VAL A 14 15.63 26.12 4.09
C VAL A 14 17.15 25.91 4.05
N GLU A 15 17.94 26.84 4.57
CA GLU A 15 19.40 26.69 4.62
C GLU A 15 19.83 25.52 5.53
N HIS A 16 19.15 25.33 6.66
CA HIS A 16 19.39 24.21 7.56
C HIS A 16 19.07 22.86 6.88
N ALA A 17 17.93 22.77 6.18
CA ALA A 17 17.54 21.57 5.46
C ALA A 17 18.52 21.21 4.33
N LYS A 18 19.01 22.20 3.58
CA LYS A 18 20.05 22.00 2.56
C LYS A 18 21.33 21.43 3.16
N LYS A 19 21.80 22.01 4.27
CA LYS A 19 23.00 21.53 4.96
C LYS A 19 22.88 20.07 5.38
N TYR A 20 21.76 19.71 6.01
CA TYR A 20 21.48 18.34 6.43
C TYR A 20 21.48 17.34 5.25
N TYR A 21 20.86 17.71 4.12
CA TYR A 21 20.82 16.85 2.94
C TYR A 21 22.21 16.54 2.38
N TYR A 22 23.09 17.54 2.28
CA TYR A 22 24.45 17.35 1.77
C TYR A 22 25.33 16.54 2.74
N GLU A 23 25.15 16.73 4.04
CA GLU A 23 25.84 15.96 5.08
C GLU A 23 25.38 14.48 5.04
N GLN A 24 24.08 14.22 4.99
CA GLN A 24 23.51 12.87 4.88
C GLN A 24 24.00 12.14 3.61
N LYS A 25 24.09 12.85 2.48
CA LYS A 25 24.58 12.29 1.22
C LYS A 25 26.06 11.90 1.29
N SER A 26 26.88 12.69 2.00
CA SER A 26 28.29 12.37 2.26
C SER A 26 28.43 11.10 3.10
N HIS A 27 27.66 10.96 4.17
CA HIS A 27 27.73 9.79 5.07
C HIS A 27 27.17 8.50 4.44
N ARG A 28 26.12 8.58 3.62
CA ARG A 28 25.58 7.41 2.91
C ARG A 28 26.53 6.85 1.85
N SER A 29 27.40 7.69 1.28
CA SER A 29 28.35 7.26 0.24
C SER A 29 29.51 6.42 0.80
N SER A 30 29.76 6.49 2.12
CA SER A 30 30.84 5.76 2.80
C SER A 30 30.37 4.46 3.49
N ALA A 31 29.07 4.16 3.50
CA ALA A 31 28.49 3.00 4.22
C ALA A 31 28.14 1.80 3.30
N ASN A 32 28.60 1.80 2.04
CA ASN A 32 28.29 0.74 1.06
C ASN A 32 29.39 -0.32 0.91
N THR A 33 30.10 -0.65 1.99
CA THR A 33 30.90 -1.88 2.05
C THR A 33 30.62 -2.62 3.35
N SER A 34 30.02 -3.81 3.22
CA SER A 34 29.84 -4.85 4.23
C SER A 34 28.64 -4.69 5.17
N THR A 35 27.60 -5.50 4.96
CA THR A 35 27.11 -6.54 5.91
C THR A 35 25.67 -6.95 5.56
N THR A 36 25.58 -8.13 4.93
CA THR A 36 24.59 -9.21 5.06
C THR A 36 23.10 -8.86 5.23
N ASN A 37 22.34 -9.17 4.17
CA ASN A 37 21.19 -10.07 4.19
C ASN A 37 20.50 -10.29 5.55
N ASP A 38 19.56 -9.41 5.90
CA ASP A 38 18.34 -9.80 6.59
C ASP A 38 17.28 -8.73 6.37
N SER A 39 16.50 -8.91 5.32
CA SER A 39 15.19 -8.27 5.17
C SER A 39 14.26 -9.36 4.68
N ALA A 40 13.91 -10.24 5.61
CA ALA A 40 12.79 -11.14 5.49
C ALA A 40 11.52 -10.28 5.33
N SER A 41 11.15 -10.17 4.05
CA SER A 41 9.83 -9.90 3.49
C SER A 41 8.68 -10.01 4.50
N LEU A 42 8.07 -8.88 4.84
CA LEU A 42 6.67 -8.80 5.21
C LEU A 42 5.88 -8.42 3.95
N GLN A 43 5.80 -9.36 3.01
CA GLN A 43 4.72 -9.40 2.03
C GLN A 43 3.69 -10.39 2.54
N THR A 44 2.70 -9.89 3.27
CA THR A 44 1.43 -10.60 3.45
C THR A 44 0.71 -10.53 2.12
N ALA A 45 1.06 -11.44 1.21
CA ALA A 45 0.27 -11.74 0.03
C ALA A 45 -0.88 -12.65 0.49
N GLU A 46 -2.02 -12.04 0.79
CA GLU A 46 -3.27 -12.77 0.90
C GLU A 46 -3.67 -13.19 -0.51
N ALA A 47 -3.33 -14.44 -0.84
CA ALA A 47 -3.72 -15.08 -2.08
C ALA A 47 -5.23 -15.32 -2.07
N ASP A 48 -6.00 -14.34 -2.54
CA ASP A 48 -7.34 -14.57 -3.05
C ASP A 48 -7.21 -15.23 -4.42
N GLN A 49 -7.19 -16.56 -4.43
CA GLN A 49 -7.34 -17.35 -5.63
C GLN A 49 -8.81 -17.35 -6.05
N ASN A 50 -9.20 -16.44 -6.94
CA ASN A 50 -10.30 -16.71 -7.85
C ASN A 50 -10.13 -16.01 -9.19
N ASN A 51 -9.50 -16.75 -10.12
CA ASN A 51 -9.86 -16.86 -11.53
C ASN A 51 -10.08 -15.57 -12.35
N HIS A 52 -9.11 -15.19 -13.20
CA HIS A 52 -9.24 -15.19 -14.67
C HIS A 52 -8.10 -14.43 -15.37
N GLN A 53 -7.78 -14.93 -16.57
CA GLN A 53 -7.03 -14.31 -17.67
C GLN A 53 -5.54 -13.95 -17.45
N SER A 54 -4.70 -14.80 -18.05
CA SER A 54 -3.36 -14.59 -18.61
C SER A 54 -2.63 -13.25 -18.36
N PRO A 55 -1.33 -13.27 -17.98
CA PRO A 55 -0.53 -12.08 -17.82
C PRO A 55 -0.14 -11.51 -19.20
N SER A 56 -1.05 -10.82 -19.87
CA SER A 56 -0.61 -9.75 -20.77
C SER A 56 0.07 -8.72 -19.88
N THR A 57 1.33 -8.43 -20.12
CA THR A 57 2.16 -7.49 -19.36
C THR A 57 1.46 -6.15 -19.17
N GLU A 58 0.74 -6.00 -18.06
CA GLU A 58 0.01 -4.79 -17.72
C GLU A 58 1.01 -3.67 -17.44
N THR A 59 1.11 -2.74 -18.39
CA THR A 59 2.02 -1.61 -18.28
C THR A 59 1.35 -0.57 -17.40
N TYR A 60 1.71 -0.55 -16.12
CA TYR A 60 1.25 0.48 -15.19
C TYR A 60 1.68 1.87 -15.67
N PRO A 61 0.79 2.88 -15.57
CA PRO A 61 1.15 4.26 -15.86
C PRO A 61 2.26 4.71 -14.90
N ALA A 62 3.17 5.54 -15.41
CA ALA A 62 4.37 5.93 -14.68
C ALA A 62 4.08 6.78 -13.42
N THR A 63 2.92 7.45 -13.34
CA THR A 63 2.59 8.36 -12.24
C THR A 63 1.12 8.32 -11.83
N PHE A 64 0.85 8.73 -10.59
CA PHE A 64 -0.50 8.85 -10.03
C PHE A 64 -1.36 9.86 -10.79
N ASN A 65 -0.80 10.98 -11.25
CA ASN A 65 -1.54 12.00 -11.98
C ASN A 65 -2.20 11.44 -13.25
N THR A 66 -1.49 10.55 -13.94
CA THR A 66 -2.02 9.87 -15.13
C THR A 66 -3.23 9.00 -14.79
N ILE A 67 -3.24 8.34 -13.62
CA ILE A 67 -4.39 7.55 -13.15
C ILE A 67 -5.57 8.48 -12.84
N VAL A 68 -5.32 9.58 -12.14
CA VAL A 68 -6.36 10.57 -11.82
C VAL A 68 -6.99 11.15 -13.08
N GLU A 69 -6.19 11.45 -14.10
CA GLU A 69 -6.68 11.92 -15.39
C GLU A 69 -7.53 10.86 -16.10
N MET A 70 -7.12 9.59 -16.10
CA MET A 70 -7.91 8.50 -16.68
C MET A 70 -9.26 8.35 -15.98
N ILE A 71 -9.31 8.45 -14.65
CA ILE A 71 -10.56 8.42 -13.89
C ILE A 71 -11.42 9.64 -14.23
N ALA A 72 -10.85 10.85 -14.17
CA ALA A 72 -11.57 12.09 -14.41
C ALA A 72 -12.13 12.19 -15.85
N THR A 73 -11.47 11.55 -16.81
CA THR A 73 -11.89 11.50 -18.23
C THR A 73 -12.79 10.31 -18.57
N GLY A 74 -13.13 9.46 -17.59
CA GLY A 74 -13.98 8.28 -17.79
C GLY A 74 -13.31 7.15 -18.56
N GLN A 75 -11.97 7.09 -18.58
CA GLN A 75 -11.18 6.00 -19.18
C GLN A 75 -10.78 4.96 -18.12
N GLU A 76 -11.73 4.61 -17.27
CA GLU A 76 -11.54 3.73 -16.11
C GLU A 76 -11.15 2.31 -16.55
N ASP A 77 -11.78 1.80 -17.61
CA ASP A 77 -11.55 0.46 -18.19
C ASP A 77 -10.12 0.25 -18.71
N LYS A 78 -9.35 1.34 -18.90
CA LYS A 78 -7.97 1.30 -19.39
C LYS A 78 -6.95 1.34 -18.26
N ILE A 79 -7.38 1.50 -17.01
CA ILE A 79 -6.50 1.55 -15.86
C ILE A 79 -5.99 0.12 -15.59
N PRO A 80 -4.67 -0.12 -15.67
CA PRO A 80 -4.12 -1.45 -15.42
C PRO A 80 -4.45 -1.94 -14.00
N GLY A 81 -4.81 -3.21 -13.88
CA GLY A 81 -5.14 -3.85 -12.61
C GLY A 81 -6.50 -3.50 -11.99
N ILE A 82 -7.32 -2.65 -12.62
CA ILE A 82 -8.69 -2.42 -12.11
C ILE A 82 -9.57 -3.62 -12.41
N ARG A 83 -10.36 -4.05 -11.43
CA ARG A 83 -11.30 -5.17 -11.55
C ARG A 83 -12.71 -4.64 -11.61
N ASP A 84 -13.52 -5.19 -12.51
CA ASP A 84 -14.95 -4.93 -12.51
C ASP A 84 -15.59 -5.55 -11.27
N ILE A 85 -16.13 -4.68 -10.40
CA ILE A 85 -16.91 -5.09 -9.23
C ILE A 85 -18.40 -4.95 -9.60
N PRO A 86 -19.14 -6.05 -9.77
CA PRO A 86 -20.57 -5.97 -10.05
C PRO A 86 -21.33 -5.28 -8.92
N LEU A 87 -22.32 -4.45 -9.27
CA LEU A 87 -23.27 -3.87 -8.29
C LEU A 87 -24.24 -4.90 -7.69
N LYS A 88 -24.11 -6.17 -8.07
CA LYS A 88 -24.96 -7.27 -7.62
C LYS A 88 -24.39 -7.90 -6.36
N ILE A 89 -25.23 -8.07 -5.34
CA ILE A 89 -24.85 -8.81 -4.14
C ILE A 89 -24.72 -10.31 -4.44
N ASN A 90 -23.81 -10.99 -3.76
CA ASN A 90 -23.65 -12.42 -3.92
C ASN A 90 -24.94 -13.15 -3.47
N GLU A 91 -25.51 -13.96 -4.36
CA GLU A 91 -26.74 -14.74 -4.11
C GLU A 91 -26.45 -16.05 -3.35
N ALA A 92 -25.18 -16.43 -3.22
CA ALA A 92 -24.81 -17.63 -2.48
C ALA A 92 -25.17 -17.47 -1.00
N PRO A 93 -25.61 -18.55 -0.33
CA PRO A 93 -25.84 -18.53 1.10
C PRO A 93 -24.53 -18.19 1.84
N PRO A 94 -24.61 -17.50 2.98
CA PRO A 94 -23.43 -17.19 3.77
C PRO A 94 -22.72 -18.47 4.18
N SER A 95 -21.39 -18.39 4.33
CA SER A 95 -20.61 -19.52 4.84
C SER A 95 -21.09 -19.89 6.25
N VAL A 96 -21.26 -21.19 6.49
CA VAL A 96 -21.60 -21.75 7.80
C VAL A 96 -20.36 -22.40 8.41
N SER A 97 -20.15 -22.20 9.71
CA SER A 97 -19.05 -22.85 10.43
C SER A 97 -19.21 -24.38 10.35
N ALA A 98 -18.24 -25.05 9.74
CA ALA A 98 -18.18 -26.51 9.70
C ALA A 98 -17.66 -27.12 11.02
N LEU A 99 -16.95 -26.34 11.83
CA LEU A 99 -16.38 -26.81 13.09
C LEU A 99 -17.44 -26.82 14.22
N PRO A 100 -17.46 -27.87 15.06
CA PRO A 100 -18.29 -27.87 16.25
C PRO A 100 -17.81 -26.79 17.22
N ARG A 101 -18.75 -26.10 17.88
CA ARG A 101 -18.41 -25.14 18.91
C ARG A 101 -17.79 -25.88 20.10
N PRO A 102 -16.64 -25.42 20.64
CA PRO A 102 -16.09 -26.01 21.85
C PRO A 102 -17.12 -25.89 22.97
N LYS A 103 -17.35 -27.00 23.67
CA LYS A 103 -18.26 -27.02 24.81
C LYS A 103 -17.68 -26.16 25.92
N LYS A 104 -18.54 -25.40 26.58
CA LYS A 104 -18.15 -24.69 27.79
C LYS A 104 -17.90 -25.69 28.92
N PRO A 105 -17.03 -25.39 29.89
CA PRO A 105 -16.69 -26.32 30.97
C PRO A 105 -17.91 -26.83 31.77
N TRP A 106 -18.96 -26.02 31.90
CA TRP A 106 -20.21 -26.39 32.58
C TRP A 106 -21.20 -27.18 31.70
N GLU A 107 -20.93 -27.31 30.39
CA GLU A 107 -21.71 -28.14 29.46
C GLU A 107 -21.16 -29.57 29.38
N ALA A 108 -20.07 -29.86 30.10
CA ALA A 108 -19.33 -31.13 30.04
C ALA A 108 -19.72 -32.13 31.16
N SER A 109 -20.63 -31.80 32.08
CA SER A 109 -21.08 -32.71 33.14
C SER A 109 -22.59 -32.66 33.36
N PRO A 110 -23.25 -33.80 33.69
CA PRO A 110 -24.38 -33.80 34.61
C PRO A 110 -23.91 -33.59 36.06
#